data_AF-A0A0V0YGX7-F1
#
_entry.id   AF-A0A0V0YGX7-F1
#
_cell.length_a   1.000
_cell.length_b   1.000
_cell.length_c   1.000
_cell.angle_alpha   90.00
_cell.angle_beta   90.00
_cell.angle_gamma   90.00
#
_symmetry.space_group_name_H-M   'P 1'
#
loop_
_entity.id
_entity.type
_entity.pdbx_description
1 polymer ?
#
loop_
_entity_poly.entity_id
_entity_poly.type
_entity_poly.pdbx_seq_one_letter_code
_entity_poly.pdbx_strand_id
1 'polypeptide(L)'
;MFLVGKRLGLNAAFLHLPIGTENNFSGLVDIINQHALFFDGPQGEVIRKDEIPKEMRAESQDRLFELIEHVSNVDDILGDLFLLEKKPTADQLQAAIRRAVLSRKFVPVCLGSALKNKGVQPLLDAVINYLPNPSEVENLANIEIE
;
A
#
# COMPACT_ATOMS: atom_id res chain seq x y z
N MET A 1 -2.82 -14.26 -7.60
CA MET A 1 -4.01 -13.46 -7.96
C MET A 1 -4.99 -13.40 -6.79
N PHE A 2 -5.04 -12.25 -6.11
CA PHE A 2 -5.86 -11.99 -4.92
C PHE A 2 -7.38 -12.05 -5.21
N LEU A 3 -8.17 -12.43 -4.20
CA LEU A 3 -9.63 -12.61 -4.28
C LEU A 3 -10.37 -11.33 -4.69
N VAL A 4 -9.94 -10.16 -4.19
CA VAL A 4 -10.57 -8.87 -4.54
C VAL A 4 -10.33 -8.54 -6.01
N GLY A 5 -9.09 -8.66 -6.49
CA GLY A 5 -8.78 -8.39 -7.89
C GLY A 5 -9.54 -9.31 -8.84
N LYS A 6 -9.62 -10.61 -8.51
CA LYS A 6 -10.34 -11.59 -9.34
C LYS A 6 -11.86 -11.42 -9.29
N ARG A 7 -12.45 -11.10 -8.13
CA ARG A 7 -13.91 -11.01 -7.98
C ARG A 7 -14.48 -9.65 -8.40
N LEU A 8 -13.72 -8.58 -8.20
CA LEU A 8 -14.16 -7.22 -8.51
C LEU A 8 -13.56 -6.67 -9.81
N GLY A 9 -12.62 -7.37 -10.44
CA GLY A 9 -11.95 -6.91 -11.66
C GLY A 9 -11.05 -5.70 -11.44
N LEU A 10 -10.53 -5.53 -10.22
CA LEU A 10 -9.70 -4.39 -9.83
C LEU A 10 -8.21 -4.73 -9.91
N ASN A 11 -7.42 -3.80 -10.42
CA ASN A 11 -5.97 -3.83 -10.30
C ASN A 11 -5.57 -3.47 -8.86
N ALA A 12 -5.16 -4.46 -8.06
CA ALA A 12 -4.92 -4.29 -6.63
C ALA A 12 -3.72 -5.13 -6.18
N ALA A 13 -2.86 -4.54 -5.34
CA ALA A 13 -1.71 -5.22 -4.75
C ALA A 13 -1.51 -4.79 -3.29
N PHE A 14 -0.79 -5.64 -2.53
CA PHE A 14 -0.51 -5.40 -1.12
C PHE A 14 0.51 -4.30 -0.91
N LEU A 15 0.26 -3.42 0.07
CA LEU A 15 1.26 -2.50 0.62
C LEU A 15 1.98 -3.09 1.85
N HIS A 16 1.32 -4.03 2.52
CA HIS A 16 1.80 -4.66 3.74
C HIS A 16 1.67 -6.18 3.67
N LEU A 17 2.54 -6.90 4.38
CA LEU A 17 2.36 -8.34 4.68
C LEU A 17 2.16 -8.56 6.17
N PRO A 18 1.34 -9.53 6.60
CA PRO A 18 1.13 -9.78 8.02
C PRO A 18 2.28 -10.62 8.59
N ILE A 19 2.84 -10.17 9.72
CA ILE A 19 3.78 -10.97 10.51
C ILE A 19 2.95 -11.86 11.43
N GLY A 20 2.91 -13.15 11.11
CA GLY A 20 2.03 -14.12 11.75
C GLY A 20 0.57 -14.02 11.32
N THR A 21 -0.25 -14.95 11.78
CA THR A 21 -1.67 -15.05 11.43
C THR A 21 -2.53 -15.26 12.68
N GLU A 22 -3.80 -14.90 12.59
CA GLU A 22 -4.78 -15.10 13.66
C GLU A 22 -4.28 -14.60 15.03
N ASN A 23 -4.14 -15.50 16.01
CA ASN A 23 -3.65 -15.23 17.35
C ASN A 23 -2.19 -14.81 17.40
N ASN A 24 -1.38 -15.28 16.44
CA ASN A 24 0.03 -14.97 16.33
C ASN A 24 0.31 -13.71 15.52
N PHE A 25 -0.72 -12.96 15.10
CA PHE A 25 -0.54 -11.69 14.40
C PHE A 25 0.13 -10.65 15.32
N SER A 26 1.40 -10.35 15.01
CA SER A 26 2.28 -9.53 15.84
C SER A 26 2.67 -8.21 15.18
N GLY A 27 2.62 -8.12 13.85
CA GLY A 27 3.09 -6.94 13.13
C GLY A 27 2.79 -6.96 11.64
N LEU A 28 3.34 -5.99 10.93
CA LEU A 28 3.26 -5.85 9.49
C LEU A 28 4.66 -5.71 8.90
N VAL A 29 4.88 -6.21 7.69
CA VAL A 29 6.03 -5.83 6.86
C VAL A 29 5.57 -4.72 5.92
N ASP A 30 6.23 -3.57 5.96
CA ASP A 30 6.09 -2.51 4.97
C ASP A 30 6.90 -2.87 3.73
N ILE A 31 6.19 -3.17 2.63
CA ILE A 31 6.79 -3.62 1.37
C ILE A 31 7.52 -2.46 0.68
N ILE A 32 7.06 -1.23 0.83
CA ILE A 32 7.63 -0.06 0.15
C ILE A 32 8.92 0.37 0.86
N ASN A 33 8.84 0.53 2.18
CA ASN A 33 9.94 1.03 2.99
C ASN A 33 10.87 -0.08 3.51
N GLN A 34 10.55 -1.35 3.22
CA GLN A 34 11.39 -2.51 3.47
C GLN A 34 11.80 -2.68 4.95
N HIS A 35 10.84 -2.54 5.86
CA HIS A 35 11.02 -2.78 7.29
C HIS A 35 9.80 -3.45 7.94
N ALA A 36 9.98 -4.05 9.11
CA ALA A 36 8.90 -4.57 9.93
C ALA A 36 8.36 -3.48 10.87
N LEU A 37 7.06 -3.54 11.12
CA LEU A 37 6.30 -2.71 12.04
C LEU A 37 5.69 -3.62 13.11
N PHE A 38 6.08 -3.40 14.35
CA PHE A 38 5.48 -4.03 15.53
C PHE A 38 4.66 -3.00 16.29
N PHE A 39 3.53 -3.44 16.81
CA PHE A 39 2.57 -2.60 17.52
C PHE A 39 2.58 -3.00 18.99
N ASP A 40 3.39 -2.28 19.75
CA ASP A 40 3.59 -2.48 21.19
C ASP A 40 2.67 -1.53 21.98
N GLY A 41 2.47 -1.83 23.27
CA GLY A 41 1.54 -1.09 24.13
C GLY A 41 0.11 -1.67 24.14
N PRO A 42 -0.69 -1.38 25.18
CA PRO A 42 -2.03 -1.92 25.36
C PRO A 42 -3.02 -1.63 24.22
N GLN A 43 -2.80 -0.56 23.46
CA GLN A 43 -3.61 -0.15 22.31
C GLN A 43 -2.78 -0.09 21.01
N GLY A 44 -1.61 -0.73 20.97
CA GLY A 44 -0.70 -0.68 19.82
C GLY A 44 -0.20 0.72 19.51
N GLU A 45 -0.16 1.59 20.52
CA GLU A 45 0.20 3.01 20.41
C GLU A 45 1.69 3.24 20.20
N VAL A 46 2.53 2.26 20.52
CA VAL A 46 3.97 2.32 20.32
C VAL A 46 4.32 1.53 19.05
N ILE A 47 4.59 2.25 17.97
CA ILE A 47 5.04 1.63 16.71
C ILE A 47 6.55 1.47 16.75
N ARG A 48 7.01 0.22 16.78
CA ARG A 48 8.42 -0.12 16.72
C ARG A 48 8.78 -0.60 15.31
N LYS A 49 9.76 0.07 14.71
CA LYS A 49 10.35 -0.33 13.43
C LYS A 49 11.51 -1.28 13.67
N ASP A 50 11.61 -2.32 12.85
CA ASP A 50 12.67 -3.34 12.95
C ASP A 50 13.03 -3.91 11.57
N GLU A 51 14.04 -4.78 11.51
CA GLU A 51 14.34 -5.53 10.30
C GLU A 51 13.22 -6.52 9.93
N ILE A 52 13.04 -6.75 8.63
CA ILE A 52 12.14 -7.80 8.16
C ILE A 52 12.64 -9.17 8.64
N PRO A 53 11.78 -10.00 9.27
CA PRO A 53 12.12 -11.36 9.67
C PRO A 53 12.69 -12.16 8.49
N LYS A 54 13.74 -12.94 8.72
CA LYS A 54 14.53 -13.58 7.64
C LYS A 54 13.67 -14.44 6.72
N GLU A 55 12.75 -15.17 7.31
CA GLU A 55 11.77 -16.04 6.66
C GLU A 55 10.80 -15.29 5.74
N MET A 56 10.55 -13.99 6.00
CA MET A 56 9.65 -13.16 5.21
C MET A 56 10.37 -12.33 4.15
N ARG A 57 11.71 -12.30 4.14
CA ARG A 57 12.47 -11.45 3.18
C ARG A 57 12.21 -11.83 1.74
N ALA A 58 12.17 -13.12 1.43
CA ALA A 58 11.89 -13.60 0.07
C ALA A 58 10.47 -13.19 -0.36
N GLU A 59 9.46 -13.50 0.46
CA GLU A 59 8.07 -13.12 0.16
C GLU A 59 7.91 -11.60 0.04
N SER A 60 8.57 -10.82 0.90
CA SER A 60 8.54 -9.37 0.83
C SER A 60 9.13 -8.82 -0.47
N GLN A 61 10.20 -9.41 -1.00
CA GLN A 61 10.74 -9.02 -2.31
C GLN A 61 9.82 -9.43 -3.45
N ASP A 62 9.26 -10.64 -3.42
CA ASP A 62 8.33 -11.11 -4.45
C ASP A 62 7.10 -10.21 -4.51
N ARG A 63 6.58 -9.79 -3.34
CA ARG A 63 5.43 -8.89 -3.23
C ARG A 63 5.76 -7.45 -3.61
N LEU A 64 7.00 -7.00 -3.38
CA LEU A 64 7.48 -5.72 -3.90
C LEU A 64 7.53 -5.74 -5.43
N PHE A 65 8.01 -6.84 -6.03
CA PHE A 65 8.03 -7.00 -7.48
C PHE A 65 6.61 -7.01 -8.06
N GLU A 66 5.69 -7.78 -7.47
CA GLU A 66 4.27 -7.80 -7.85
C GLU A 66 3.66 -6.39 -7.74
N LEU A 67 3.92 -5.65 -6.65
CA LEU A 67 3.45 -4.28 -6.49
C LEU A 67 3.98 -3.35 -7.59
N ILE A 68 5.28 -3.41 -7.90
CA ILE A 68 5.89 -2.60 -8.96
C ILE A 68 5.25 -2.92 -10.31
N GLU A 69 5.09 -4.21 -10.65
CA GLU A 69 4.45 -4.65 -11.91
C GLU A 69 3.01 -4.12 -12.04
N HIS A 70 2.21 -4.26 -10.97
CA HIS A 70 0.82 -3.80 -10.97
C HIS A 70 0.68 -2.29 -11.16
N VAL A 71 1.58 -1.51 -10.57
CA VAL A 71 1.56 -0.04 -10.66
C VAL A 71 2.18 0.44 -11.98
N SER A 72 3.24 -0.20 -12.47
CA SER A 72 3.91 0.17 -13.73
C SER A 72 3.01 -0.01 -14.94
N ASN A 73 2.05 -0.94 -14.88
CA ASN A 73 1.04 -1.14 -15.92
C ASN A 73 0.04 0.02 -16.05
N VAL A 74 -0.05 0.91 -15.06
CA VAL A 74 -1.07 1.98 -15.02
C VAL A 74 -0.51 3.37 -14.74
N ASP A 75 0.79 3.49 -14.47
CA ASP A 75 1.53 4.73 -14.27
C ASP A 75 2.69 4.82 -15.27
N ASP A 76 2.62 5.78 -16.19
CA ASP A 76 3.59 5.89 -17.30
C ASP A 76 5.03 6.11 -16.80
N ILE A 77 5.21 6.92 -15.75
CA ILE A 77 6.54 7.25 -15.20
C ILE A 77 7.20 6.00 -14.59
N LEU A 78 6.45 5.23 -13.81
CA LEU A 78 6.96 3.97 -13.26
C LEU A 78 7.11 2.90 -14.34
N GLY A 79 6.22 2.88 -15.34
CA GLY A 79 6.30 2.05 -16.54
C GLY A 79 7.63 2.22 -17.26
N ASP A 80 8.05 3.45 -17.51
CA ASP A 80 9.33 3.76 -18.16
C ASP A 80 10.53 3.27 -17.33
N LEU A 81 10.51 3.46 -16.01
CA LEU A 81 11.55 2.94 -15.12
C LEU A 81 11.64 1.41 -15.16
N PHE A 82 10.49 0.74 -15.17
CA PHE A 82 10.39 -0.71 -15.25
C PHE A 82 10.93 -1.26 -16.58
N LEU A 83 10.59 -0.63 -17.71
CA LEU A 83 11.10 -0.99 -19.04
C LEU A 83 12.62 -0.82 -19.16
N LEU A 84 13.20 0.13 -18.44
CA LEU A 84 14.64 0.36 -18.37
C LEU A 84 15.35 -0.52 -17.33
N GLU A 85 14.65 -1.48 -16.72
CA GLU A 85 15.14 -2.36 -15.65
C GLU A 85 15.74 -1.57 -14.45
N LYS A 86 15.26 -0.34 -14.22
CA LYS A 86 15.71 0.51 -13.11
C LYS A 86 14.84 0.27 -11.90
N LYS A 87 15.47 -0.09 -10.77
CA LYS A 87 14.76 -0.21 -9.50
C LYS A 87 14.30 1.17 -9.01
N PRO A 88 13.00 1.40 -8.80
CA PRO A 88 12.50 2.68 -8.28
C PRO A 88 12.90 2.85 -6.81
N THR A 89 13.06 4.10 -6.38
CA THR A 89 13.16 4.43 -4.95
C THR A 89 11.81 4.30 -4.26
N ALA A 90 11.79 4.24 -2.93
CA ALA A 90 10.54 4.23 -2.15
C ALA A 90 9.66 5.44 -2.49
N ASP A 91 10.23 6.64 -2.57
CA ASP A 91 9.51 7.87 -2.91
C ASP A 91 8.91 7.83 -4.33
N GLN A 92 9.67 7.31 -5.30
CA GLN A 92 9.19 7.16 -6.68
C GLN A 92 8.01 6.19 -6.75
N LEU A 93 8.09 5.08 -6.02
CA LEU A 93 7.02 4.09 -5.95
C LEU A 93 5.78 4.66 -5.24
N GLN A 94 5.95 5.38 -4.13
CA GLN A 94 4.82 6.03 -3.43
C GLN A 94 4.14 7.08 -4.30
N ALA A 95 4.92 7.89 -5.04
CA ALA A 95 4.38 8.88 -5.96
C ALA A 95 3.59 8.23 -7.11
N ALA A 96 4.08 7.10 -7.65
CA ALA A 96 3.39 6.32 -8.67
C ALA A 96 2.09 5.70 -8.14
N ILE A 97 2.11 5.13 -6.94
CA ILE A 97 0.91 4.60 -6.28
C ILE A 97 -0.12 5.72 -6.12
N ARG A 98 0.27 6.90 -5.63
CA ARG A 98 -0.63 8.05 -5.50
C ARG A 98 -1.28 8.40 -6.84
N ARG A 99 -0.50 8.60 -7.91
CA ARG A 99 -1.04 8.91 -9.25
C ARG A 99 -2.02 7.84 -9.73
N ALA A 100 -1.66 6.57 -9.57
CA ALA A 100 -2.50 5.45 -9.97
C ALA A 100 -3.81 5.38 -9.15
N VAL A 101 -3.76 5.65 -7.84
CA VAL A 101 -4.94 5.74 -6.96
C VAL A 101 -5.85 6.89 -7.36
N LEU A 102 -5.29 8.08 -7.57
CA LEU A 102 -6.06 9.27 -7.96
C LEU A 102 -6.75 9.06 -9.32
N SER A 103 -6.12 8.33 -10.24
CA SER A 103 -6.70 7.93 -11.53
C SER A 103 -7.69 6.76 -11.44
N ARG A 104 -7.89 6.17 -10.24
CA ARG A 104 -8.73 4.98 -9.99
C ARG A 104 -8.30 3.73 -10.78
N LYS A 105 -7.04 3.66 -11.20
CA LYS A 105 -6.48 2.52 -11.95
C LYS A 105 -5.77 1.50 -11.08
N PHE A 106 -5.55 1.81 -9.81
CA PHE A 106 -4.92 0.93 -8.83
C PHE A 106 -5.57 1.09 -7.46
N VAL A 107 -5.73 -0.03 -6.75
CA VAL A 107 -6.29 -0.06 -5.39
C VAL A 107 -5.24 -0.64 -4.42
N PRO A 108 -4.62 0.18 -3.57
CA PRO A 108 -3.66 -0.29 -2.58
C PRO A 108 -4.37 -1.08 -1.48
N VAL A 109 -3.85 -2.28 -1.18
CA VAL A 109 -4.41 -3.15 -0.15
C VAL A 109 -3.56 -3.02 1.12
N CYS A 110 -4.15 -2.41 2.14
CA CYS A 110 -3.59 -2.36 3.50
C CYS A 110 -4.09 -3.55 4.34
N LEU A 111 -3.29 -3.95 5.33
CA LEU A 111 -3.61 -5.03 6.26
C LEU A 111 -3.57 -4.53 7.69
N GLY A 112 -4.40 -5.10 8.55
CA GLY A 112 -4.44 -4.76 9.97
C GLY A 112 -5.58 -5.49 10.69
N SER A 113 -5.61 -5.33 12.01
CA SER A 113 -6.66 -5.83 12.89
C SER A 113 -7.12 -4.72 13.81
N ALA A 114 -8.33 -4.21 13.58
CA ALA A 114 -8.96 -3.22 14.45
C ALA A 114 -9.23 -3.78 15.84
N LEU A 115 -9.64 -5.05 15.96
CA LEU A 115 -9.91 -5.71 17.24
C LEU A 115 -8.64 -5.82 18.12
N LYS A 116 -7.47 -5.98 17.50
CA LYS A 116 -6.18 -6.10 18.21
C LYS A 116 -5.38 -4.81 18.25
N ASN A 117 -5.91 -3.72 17.70
CA ASN A 117 -5.25 -2.42 17.56
C ASN A 117 -3.87 -2.50 16.87
N LYS A 118 -3.77 -3.28 15.78
CA LYS A 118 -2.52 -3.43 15.02
C LYS A 118 -2.73 -3.08 13.57
N GLY A 119 -1.90 -2.20 13.00
CA GLY A 119 -1.98 -1.84 11.58
C GLY A 119 -2.99 -0.75 11.23
N VAL A 120 -3.61 -0.11 12.23
CA VAL A 120 -4.53 1.02 11.98
C VAL A 120 -3.75 2.29 11.62
N GLN A 121 -2.59 2.50 12.23
CA GLN A 121 -1.78 3.70 12.02
C GLN A 121 -1.19 3.76 10.60
N PRO A 122 -0.59 2.68 10.04
CA PRO A 122 -0.14 2.68 8.65
C PRO A 122 -1.28 2.86 7.64
N LEU A 123 -2.51 2.45 8.00
CA LEU A 123 -3.70 2.72 7.18
C LEU A 123 -4.02 4.22 7.17
N LEU A 124 -3.93 4.91 8.31
CA LEU A 124 -4.14 6.37 8.39
C LEU A 124 -3.06 7.11 7.60
N ASP A 125 -1.80 6.67 7.67
CA ASP A 125 -0.71 7.22 6.87
C ASP A 125 -1.00 7.03 5.37
N ALA A 126 -1.47 5.85 4.97
CA ALA A 126 -1.85 5.56 3.58
C ALA A 126 -3.00 6.44 3.09
N VAL A 127 -3.96 6.78 3.95
CA VAL A 127 -5.03 7.75 3.62
C VAL A 127 -4.43 9.10 3.25
N ILE A 128 -3.52 9.62 4.07
CA ILE A 128 -2.88 10.92 3.81
C ILE A 128 -2.02 10.86 2.55
N ASN A 129 -1.25 9.78 2.38
CA ASN A 129 -0.27 9.66 1.31
C ASN A 129 -0.92 9.42 -0.07
N TYR A 130 -2.03 8.70 -0.14
CA TYR A 130 -2.57 8.22 -1.42
C TYR A 130 -3.95 8.77 -1.79
N LEU A 131 -4.77 9.21 -0.84
CA LEU A 131 -6.08 9.79 -1.16
C LEU A 131 -5.97 11.28 -1.51
N PRO A 132 -6.93 11.80 -2.30
CA PRO A 132 -6.94 13.21 -2.64
C PRO A 132 -7.32 14.06 -1.44
N ASN A 133 -6.81 15.28 -1.40
CA ASN A 133 -7.34 16.33 -0.56
C ASN A 133 -8.41 17.14 -1.32
N PRO A 134 -9.25 17.94 -0.64
CA PRO A 134 -10.36 18.66 -1.28
C PRO A 134 -9.95 19.65 -2.38
N SER A 135 -8.70 20.11 -2.42
CA SER A 135 -8.20 21.02 -3.47
C SER A 135 -7.75 20.31 -4.74
N GLU A 136 -7.60 18.99 -4.71
CA GLU A 136 -7.13 18.18 -5.85
C GLU A 136 -8.28 17.61 -6.70
N VAL A 137 -9.52 17.76 -6.26
CA VAL A 137 -10.71 17.25 -6.95
C VAL A 137 -11.67 18.40 -7.19
N GLU A 138 -12.01 18.64 -8.46
CA GLU A 138 -13.09 19.55 -8.81
C GLU A 138 -14.42 18.98 -8.36
N ASN A 139 -15.07 19.67 -7.42
CA ASN A 139 -16.39 19.31 -6.94
C ASN A 139 -17.44 20.20 -7.61
N LEU A 140 -18.28 19.60 -8.45
CA LEU A 140 -19.38 20.29 -9.10
C LEU A 140 -20.62 20.19 -8.20
N ALA A 141 -20.91 21.25 -7.44
CA ALA A 141 -22.19 21.40 -6.75
C ALA A 141 -23.16 22.19 -7.64
N ASN A 142 -24.37 21.65 -7.84
CA ASN A 142 -25.54 22.33 -8.41
C ASN A 142 -25.28 23.20 -9.64
N ILE A 143 -24.87 22.58 -10.76
CA ILE A 143 -25.02 23.24 -12.06
C ILE A 143 -26.50 23.11 -12.44
N GLU A 144 -27.25 24.21 -12.34
CA GLU A 144 -28.53 24.32 -13.07
C GLU A 144 -28.19 24.20 -14.56
N ILE A 145 -28.56 23.08 -15.15
CA ILE A 145 -28.46 22.86 -16.58
C ILE A 145 -29.63 23.67 -17.19
N GLU A 146 -29.36 24.85 -17.74
CA GLU A 146 -30.26 25.53 -18.68
C GLU A 146 -30.30 24.82 -20.04
#